data_AF-A0A817HG24-F1
#
_entry.id   AF-A0A817HG24-F1
#
_cell.length_a   1.000
_cell.length_b   1.000
_cell.length_c   1.000
_cell.angle_alpha   90.00
_cell.angle_beta   90.00
_cell.angle_gamma   90.00
#
_symmetry.space_group_name_H-M   'P 1'
#
loop_
_entity.id
_entity.type
_entity.pdbx_description
1 polymer ?
#
loop_
_entity_poly.entity_id
_entity_poly.type
_entity_poly.pdbx_seq_one_letter_code
_entity_poly.pdbx_strand_id
1 'polypeptide(L)'
;MLEEDKKKIYNVFITESKHVVGMSFQGQAQAQSIGYIVPVSVIKHVLDDIELHNRYTAFPIMRFHYQPMENTSYRQYLKLNDDQHGILVTSVEQACVLSKVLKEDDVIIAIDNVPIADDGTIYFRRGERLNFRYLEKLKFVDDTVTFKIIRE
;
A
#
# COMPACT_ATOMS: atom_id res chain seq x y z
N MET A 1 -44.38 -13.31 -7.86
CA MET A 1 -44.17 -11.93 -7.37
C MET A 1 -42.79 -11.53 -7.85
N LEU A 2 -42.73 -10.81 -8.97
CA LEU A 2 -41.48 -10.43 -9.63
C LEU A 2 -40.85 -9.30 -8.81
N GLU A 3 -39.62 -9.51 -8.32
CA GLU A 3 -38.83 -8.42 -7.71
C GLU A 3 -38.63 -7.33 -8.78
N GLU A 4 -39.13 -6.13 -8.50
CA GLU A 4 -38.82 -4.95 -9.30
C GLU A 4 -37.30 -4.76 -9.32
N ASP A 5 -36.73 -4.71 -10.53
CA ASP A 5 -35.35 -4.30 -10.80
C ASP A 5 -35.14 -2.89 -10.23
N LYS A 6 -34.71 -2.81 -8.95
CA LYS A 6 -34.32 -1.54 -8.33
C LYS A 6 -33.14 -1.00 -9.13
N LYS A 7 -33.37 0.06 -9.90
CA LYS A 7 -32.30 0.83 -10.54
C LYS A 7 -31.27 1.21 -9.48
N LYS A 8 -30.09 0.59 -9.53
CA LYS A 8 -28.95 0.97 -8.70
C LYS A 8 -28.34 2.23 -9.30
N ILE A 9 -28.34 3.30 -8.52
CA ILE A 9 -27.70 4.56 -8.90
C ILE A 9 -26.27 4.53 -8.35
N TYR A 10 -25.30 4.77 -9.24
CA TYR A 10 -23.88 4.87 -8.89
C TYR A 10 -23.41 6.29 -9.18
N ASN A 11 -22.73 6.89 -8.21
CA ASN A 11 -22.17 8.23 -8.33
C ASN A 11 -20.69 8.13 -8.69
N VAL A 12 -20.30 8.83 -9.75
CA VAL A 12 -18.92 8.88 -10.25
C VAL A 12 -18.45 10.33 -10.39
N PHE A 13 -17.15 10.53 -10.28
CA PHE A 13 -16.51 11.80 -10.59
C PHE A 13 -15.98 11.78 -12.02
N ILE A 14 -16.22 12.85 -12.76
CA ILE A 14 -15.79 13.01 -14.15
C ILE A 14 -14.96 14.28 -14.32
N THR A 15 -13.98 14.26 -15.23
CA THR A 15 -13.28 15.46 -15.68
C THR A 15 -14.13 16.29 -16.63
N GLU A 16 -13.74 17.54 -16.89
CA GLU A 16 -14.32 18.37 -17.96
C GLU A 16 -14.24 17.70 -19.34
N SER A 17 -13.16 16.94 -19.57
CA SER A 17 -12.97 16.13 -20.78
C SER A 17 -13.79 14.83 -20.78
N LYS A 18 -14.76 14.67 -19.87
CA LYS A 18 -15.69 13.53 -19.76
C LYS A 18 -15.02 12.18 -19.48
N HIS A 19 -13.88 12.17 -18.79
CA HIS A 19 -13.24 10.94 -18.32
C HIS A 19 -13.64 10.66 -16.87
N VAL A 20 -14.02 9.42 -16.56
CA VAL A 20 -14.25 8.99 -15.17
C VAL A 20 -12.92 8.97 -14.42
N VAL A 21 -12.88 9.56 -13.24
CA VAL A 21 -11.68 9.58 -12.36
C VAL A 21 -11.86 8.75 -11.09
N GLY A 22 -13.09 8.35 -10.78
CA GLY A 22 -13.37 7.38 -9.73
C GLY A 22 -14.84 7.34 -9.34
N MET A 23 -15.14 6.49 -8.36
CA MET A 23 -16.46 6.37 -7.75
C MET A 23 -16.53 7.14 -6.45
N SER A 24 -17.67 7.78 -6.16
CA SER A 24 -17.85 8.46 -4.88
C SER A 24 -17.90 7.45 -3.74
N PHE A 25 -17.25 7.76 -2.63
CA PHE A 25 -17.28 6.95 -1.42
C PHE A 25 -17.70 7.78 -0.22
N GLN A 26 -18.70 7.30 0.51
CA GLN A 26 -19.18 7.93 1.74
C GLN A 26 -18.80 7.03 2.93
N GLY A 27 -17.52 7.04 3.29
CA GLY A 27 -16.98 6.21 4.37
C GLY A 27 -16.83 6.91 5.73
N GLN A 28 -16.85 8.24 5.77
CA GLN A 28 -16.79 9.00 7.02
C GLN A 28 -18.01 9.90 7.15
N ALA A 29 -18.96 9.46 7.98
CA ALA A 29 -20.23 10.16 8.21
C ALA A 29 -20.08 11.51 8.92
N GLN A 30 -18.91 11.80 9.52
CA GLN A 30 -18.69 12.97 10.38
C GLN A 30 -17.92 14.11 9.71
N ALA A 31 -17.42 13.93 8.48
CA ALA A 31 -16.71 14.97 7.75
C ALA A 31 -17.71 15.81 6.91
N GLN A 32 -17.92 17.07 7.29
CA GLN A 32 -18.66 18.02 6.47
C GLN A 32 -17.72 18.66 5.44
N SER A 33 -18.21 18.87 4.22
CA SER A 33 -17.46 19.49 3.11
C SER A 33 -16.19 18.73 2.68
N ILE A 34 -16.12 17.41 2.90
CA ILE A 34 -15.04 16.55 2.41
C ILE A 34 -15.67 15.36 1.68
N GLY A 35 -15.33 15.20 0.40
CA GLY A 35 -15.71 14.05 -0.41
C GLY A 35 -14.53 13.10 -0.63
N TYR A 36 -14.78 11.79 -0.55
CA TYR A 36 -13.79 10.77 -0.87
C TYR A 36 -14.12 10.10 -2.19
N ILE A 37 -13.07 9.72 -2.93
CA ILE A 37 -13.16 9.06 -4.23
C ILE A 37 -12.39 7.75 -4.14
N VAL A 38 -13.00 6.64 -4.58
CA VAL A 38 -12.25 5.43 -4.96
C VAL A 38 -11.69 5.66 -6.36
N PRO A 39 -10.36 5.82 -6.53
CA PRO A 39 -9.78 6.16 -7.83
C PRO A 39 -9.97 5.04 -8.85
N VAL A 40 -9.97 5.40 -10.15
CA VAL A 40 -10.03 4.41 -11.24
C VAL A 40 -8.93 3.35 -11.14
N SER A 41 -7.74 3.68 -10.63
CA SER A 41 -6.67 2.69 -10.44
C SER A 41 -7.08 1.56 -9.50
N VAL A 42 -7.80 1.87 -8.42
CA VAL A 42 -8.31 0.86 -7.47
C VAL A 42 -9.43 0.05 -8.10
N ILE A 43 -10.34 0.72 -8.84
CA ILE A 43 -11.45 0.04 -9.53
C ILE A 43 -10.91 -0.94 -10.58
N LYS A 44 -9.94 -0.51 -11.39
CA LYS A 44 -9.28 -1.36 -12.37
C LYS A 44 -8.62 -2.56 -11.72
N HIS A 45 -7.85 -2.36 -10.66
CA HIS A 45 -7.22 -3.47 -9.93
C HIS A 45 -8.25 -4.52 -9.48
N VAL A 46 -9.40 -4.10 -8.93
CA VAL A 46 -10.47 -5.04 -8.54
C VAL A 46 -11.06 -5.78 -9.74
N LEU A 47 -11.25 -5.12 -10.88
CA LEU A 47 -11.77 -5.76 -12.09
C LEU A 47 -10.76 -6.75 -12.68
N ASP A 48 -9.49 -6.36 -12.75
CA ASP A 48 -8.38 -7.18 -13.22
C ASP A 48 -8.20 -8.41 -12.31
N ASP A 49 -8.37 -8.26 -10.99
CA ASP A 49 -8.34 -9.36 -10.01
C ASP A 49 -9.44 -10.39 -10.27
N ILE A 50 -10.66 -9.93 -10.53
CA ILE A 50 -11.80 -10.81 -10.85
C ILE A 50 -11.57 -11.53 -12.18
N GLU A 51 -11.04 -10.84 -13.19
CA GLU A 51 -10.73 -11.43 -14.50
C GLU A 51 -9.63 -12.50 -14.38
N LEU A 52 -8.57 -12.23 -13.62
CA LEU A 52 -7.45 -13.13 -13.44
C LEU A 52 -7.82 -14.40 -12.63
N HIS A 53 -8.61 -14.24 -11.57
CA HIS A 53 -8.86 -15.31 -10.61
C HIS A 53 -10.27 -15.91 -10.66
N ASN A 54 -11.14 -15.42 -11.54
CA ASN A 54 -12.58 -15.74 -11.61
C ASN A 54 -13.33 -15.49 -10.29
N ARG A 55 -12.77 -14.70 -9.39
CA ARG A 55 -13.33 -14.29 -8.10
C ARG A 55 -12.56 -13.08 -7.57
N TYR A 56 -13.15 -12.34 -6.65
CA TYR A 56 -12.42 -11.30 -5.92
C TYR A 56 -11.53 -11.93 -4.83
N THR A 57 -10.23 -11.64 -4.85
CA THR A 57 -9.22 -12.15 -3.89
C THR A 57 -8.75 -11.09 -2.89
N ALA A 58 -9.16 -9.84 -3.08
CA ALA A 58 -8.78 -8.68 -2.27
C ALA A 58 -7.32 -8.24 -2.42
N PHE A 59 -6.94 -7.19 -1.69
CA PHE A 59 -5.58 -6.64 -1.73
C PHE A 59 -4.67 -7.39 -0.77
N PRO A 60 -3.46 -7.82 -1.20
CA PRO A 60 -2.47 -8.39 -0.30
C PRO A 60 -1.97 -7.35 0.71
N ILE A 61 -1.46 -7.82 1.84
CA ILE A 61 -0.90 -6.98 2.91
C ILE A 61 0.37 -7.65 3.43
N MET A 62 1.45 -6.89 3.60
CA MET A 62 2.68 -7.39 4.23
C MET A 62 2.53 -7.33 5.75
N ARG A 63 2.52 -8.47 6.44
CA ARG A 63 2.16 -8.54 7.87
C ARG A 63 3.37 -8.43 8.80
N PHE A 64 3.92 -7.21 8.89
CA PHE A 64 4.98 -6.83 9.83
C PHE A 64 4.73 -5.41 10.36
N HIS A 65 5.24 -5.13 11.56
CA HIS A 65 5.30 -3.79 12.13
C HIS A 65 6.68 -3.18 11.91
N TYR A 66 6.72 -1.86 11.81
CA TYR A 66 7.96 -1.14 11.57
C TYR A 66 8.04 0.14 12.39
N GLN A 67 9.26 0.63 12.54
CA GLN A 67 9.57 1.93 13.12
C GLN A 67 10.31 2.80 12.08
N PRO A 68 9.92 4.07 11.90
CA PRO A 68 10.71 5.06 11.17
C PRO A 68 12.11 5.26 11.76
N MET A 69 13.09 5.52 10.91
CA MET A 69 14.52 5.63 11.25
C MET A 69 15.09 7.04 11.09
N GLU A 70 14.27 8.08 11.29
CA GLU A 70 14.69 9.48 11.10
C GLU A 70 15.78 9.94 12.10
N ASN A 71 15.90 9.24 13.25
CA ASN A 71 16.91 9.56 14.26
C ASN A 71 18.31 9.07 13.84
N THR A 72 19.19 10.01 13.51
CA THR A 72 20.57 9.72 13.09
C THR A 72 21.37 8.92 14.13
N SER A 73 21.25 9.24 15.42
CA SER A 73 21.97 8.53 16.48
C SER A 73 21.55 7.06 16.56
N TYR A 74 20.27 6.78 16.32
CA TYR A 74 19.76 5.41 16.31
C TYR A 74 20.24 4.63 15.09
N ARG A 75 20.29 5.27 13.91
CA ARG A 75 20.90 4.67 12.71
C ARG A 75 22.39 4.34 12.93
N GLN A 76 23.14 5.24 13.56
CA GLN A 76 24.54 5.01 13.92
C GLN A 76 24.71 3.87 14.92
N TYR A 77 23.81 3.76 15.91
CA TYR A 77 23.79 2.65 16.86
C TYR A 77 23.61 1.29 16.14
N LEU A 78 22.75 1.24 15.12
CA LEU A 78 22.56 0.09 14.24
C LEU A 78 23.67 -0.06 13.16
N LYS A 79 24.72 0.77 13.21
CA LYS A 79 25.86 0.77 12.28
C LYS A 79 25.45 0.91 10.81
N LEU A 80 24.37 1.62 10.54
CA LEU A 80 23.97 1.96 9.18
C LEU A 80 24.93 3.02 8.62
N ASN A 81 25.35 2.84 7.37
CA ASN A 81 26.08 3.85 6.62
C ASN A 81 25.18 5.06 6.32
N ASP A 82 25.80 6.21 6.03
CA ASP A 82 25.06 7.45 5.75
C ASP A 82 24.14 7.35 4.52
N ASP A 83 24.41 6.43 3.59
CA ASP A 83 23.60 6.16 2.39
C ASP A 83 22.54 5.07 2.58
N GLN A 84 22.49 4.45 3.77
CA GLN A 84 21.54 3.39 4.11
C GLN A 84 20.32 4.00 4.82
N HIS A 85 19.27 4.21 4.03
CA HIS A 85 17.96 4.70 4.50
C HIS A 85 16.92 3.60 4.44
N GLY A 86 15.97 3.63 5.38
CA GLY A 86 14.91 2.61 5.42
C GLY A 86 14.12 2.60 6.71
N ILE A 87 13.44 1.48 6.96
CA ILE A 87 12.61 1.27 8.14
C ILE A 87 13.07 0.05 8.92
N LEU A 88 13.00 0.12 10.25
CA LEU A 88 13.33 -1.01 11.12
C LEU A 88 12.10 -1.89 11.31
N VAL A 89 12.25 -3.21 11.16
CA VAL A 89 11.21 -4.18 11.48
C VAL A 89 11.17 -4.38 12.99
N THR A 90 10.04 -4.06 13.61
CA THR A 90 9.85 -4.21 15.06
C THR A 90 9.15 -5.51 15.44
N SER A 91 8.38 -6.12 14.53
CA SER A 91 7.85 -7.46 14.69
C SER A 91 7.28 -7.98 13.39
N VAL A 92 7.23 -9.30 13.24
CA VAL A 92 6.63 -9.98 12.09
C VAL A 92 5.53 -10.92 12.57
N GLU A 93 4.37 -10.90 11.91
CA GLU A 93 3.26 -11.76 12.28
C GLU A 93 3.62 -13.23 12.02
N GLN A 94 3.62 -14.05 13.08
CA GLN A 94 4.12 -15.43 13.03
C GLN A 94 3.32 -16.33 12.06
N ALA A 95 2.02 -16.05 11.89
CA ALA A 95 1.13 -16.82 11.03
C ALA A 95 1.32 -16.56 9.53
N CYS A 96 2.15 -15.59 9.12
CA CYS A 96 2.35 -15.24 7.71
C CYS A 96 3.69 -15.76 7.15
N VAL A 97 3.81 -15.83 5.83
CA VAL A 97 5.02 -16.32 5.14
C VAL A 97 6.24 -15.42 5.40
N LEU A 98 6.03 -14.14 5.70
CA LEU A 98 7.14 -13.21 5.97
C LEU A 98 7.94 -13.57 7.22
N SER A 99 7.38 -14.31 8.19
CA SER A 99 8.12 -14.75 9.39
C SER A 99 9.29 -15.68 9.07
N LYS A 100 9.31 -16.26 7.87
CA LYS A 100 10.41 -17.10 7.35
C LYS A 100 11.52 -16.29 6.68
N VAL A 101 11.26 -15.03 6.35
CA VAL A 101 12.15 -14.18 5.54
C VAL A 101 12.66 -12.98 6.34
N LEU A 102 11.73 -12.25 6.97
CA LEU A 102 11.98 -11.08 7.80
C LEU A 102 12.08 -11.47 9.27
N LYS A 103 12.88 -10.71 10.01
CA LYS A 103 13.08 -10.84 11.46
C LYS A 103 12.96 -9.46 12.11
N GLU A 104 12.69 -9.47 13.40
CA GLU A 104 12.90 -8.29 14.24
C GLU A 104 14.35 -7.80 14.07
N ASP A 105 14.52 -6.48 14.13
CA ASP A 105 15.78 -5.76 13.90
C ASP A 105 16.33 -5.73 12.47
N ASP A 106 15.62 -6.30 11.49
CA ASP A 106 15.94 -6.06 10.08
C ASP A 106 15.71 -4.60 9.70
N VAL A 107 16.61 -4.02 8.92
CA VAL A 107 16.38 -2.72 8.27
C VAL A 107 16.02 -2.93 6.81
N ILE A 108 14.77 -2.66 6.44
CA ILE A 108 14.30 -2.72 5.05
C ILE A 108 14.64 -1.41 4.36
N ILE A 109 15.50 -1.48 3.34
CA ILE A 109 15.96 -0.31 2.56
C ILE A 109 15.29 -0.21 1.19
N ALA A 110 14.74 -1.30 0.67
CA ALA A 110 13.92 -1.29 -0.55
C ALA A 110 12.92 -2.45 -0.59
N ILE A 111 11.79 -2.22 -1.26
CA ILE A 111 10.78 -3.24 -1.59
C ILE A 111 10.58 -3.22 -3.11
N ASP A 112 10.73 -4.37 -3.78
CA ASP A 112 10.66 -4.48 -5.24
C ASP A 112 11.55 -3.47 -5.97
N ASN A 113 12.78 -3.32 -5.47
CA ASN A 113 13.77 -2.33 -5.93
C ASN A 113 13.33 -0.86 -5.80
N VAL A 114 12.21 -0.57 -5.15
CA VAL A 114 11.79 0.79 -4.79
C VAL A 114 12.43 1.17 -3.45
N PRO A 115 13.32 2.18 -3.41
CA PRO A 115 13.95 2.62 -2.16
C PRO A 115 12.92 3.18 -1.17
N ILE A 116 13.10 2.85 0.10
CA ILE A 116 12.27 3.34 1.21
C ILE A 116 13.09 4.38 1.99
N ALA A 117 12.49 5.53 2.29
CA ALA A 117 13.11 6.53 3.14
C ALA A 117 12.88 6.26 4.63
N ASP A 118 13.60 6.98 5.48
CA ASP A 118 13.59 6.82 6.93
C ASP A 118 12.21 7.03 7.57
N ASP A 119 11.33 7.81 6.94
CA ASP A 119 9.94 8.05 7.38
C ASP A 119 8.94 6.96 6.90
N GLY A 120 9.42 5.94 6.19
CA GLY A 120 8.59 4.89 5.58
C GLY A 120 7.88 5.32 4.29
N THR A 121 8.33 6.39 3.64
CA THR A 121 7.78 6.83 2.36
C THR A 121 8.63 6.37 1.17
N ILE A 122 7.98 6.30 0.00
CA ILE A 122 8.58 6.06 -1.30
C ILE A 122 8.31 7.26 -2.22
N TYR A 123 9.17 7.45 -3.21
CA TYR A 123 8.87 8.41 -4.29
C TYR A 123 7.66 7.92 -5.09
N PHE A 124 6.69 8.80 -5.32
CA PHE A 124 5.53 8.48 -6.15
C PHE A 124 5.58 9.19 -7.50
N ARG A 125 5.45 10.52 -7.51
CA ARG A 125 5.48 11.34 -8.74
C ARG A 125 5.69 12.81 -8.40
N ARG A 126 6.35 13.58 -9.27
CA ARG A 126 6.39 15.07 -9.22
C ARG A 126 6.59 15.67 -7.81
N GLY A 127 7.54 15.14 -7.04
CA GLY A 127 7.83 15.61 -5.68
C GLY A 127 6.86 15.10 -4.59
N GLU A 128 5.82 14.36 -4.96
CA GLU A 128 4.94 13.65 -4.04
C GLU A 128 5.57 12.33 -3.60
N ARG A 129 5.37 12.03 -2.32
CA ARG A 129 5.79 10.78 -1.67
C ARG A 129 4.56 10.10 -1.08
N LEU A 130 4.55 8.78 -1.06
CA LEU A 130 3.49 7.97 -0.45
C LEU A 130 4.09 7.05 0.59
N ASN A 131 3.28 6.61 1.56
CA ASN A 131 3.69 5.52 2.43
C ASN A 131 3.99 4.25 1.59
N PHE A 132 5.04 3.50 1.93
CA PHE A 132 5.46 2.32 1.17
C PHE A 132 4.35 1.25 1.04
N ARG A 133 3.37 1.23 1.94
CA ARG A 133 2.19 0.34 1.87
C ARG A 133 1.38 0.53 0.59
N TYR A 134 1.57 1.64 -0.13
CA TYR A 134 1.03 1.81 -1.48
C TYR A 134 1.49 0.69 -2.44
N LEU A 135 2.71 0.15 -2.27
CA LEU A 135 3.21 -0.97 -3.09
C LEU A 135 2.35 -2.22 -2.95
N GLU A 136 1.76 -2.46 -1.77
CA GLU A 136 0.82 -3.57 -1.57
C GLU A 136 -0.42 -3.43 -2.48
N LYS A 137 -0.82 -2.19 -2.79
CA LYS A 137 -2.00 -1.90 -3.61
C LYS A 137 -1.75 -2.07 -5.11
N LEU A 138 -0.50 -2.31 -5.50
CA LEU A 138 -0.10 -2.60 -6.88
C LEU A 138 -0.02 -4.10 -7.16
N LYS A 139 -0.19 -4.95 -6.13
CA LYS A 139 0.02 -6.40 -6.18
C LYS A 139 -1.31 -7.14 -6.15
N PHE A 140 -1.33 -8.35 -6.69
CA PHE A 140 -2.39 -9.32 -6.51
C PHE A 140 -2.02 -10.36 -5.44
N VAL A 141 -3.00 -11.11 -4.95
CA VAL A 141 -2.73 -12.26 -4.07
C VAL A 141 -1.83 -13.25 -4.81
N ASP A 142 -0.91 -13.88 -4.08
CA ASP A 142 0.13 -14.79 -4.59
C ASP A 142 1.25 -14.15 -5.43
N ASP A 143 1.22 -12.83 -5.66
CA ASP A 143 2.39 -12.13 -6.20
C ASP A 143 3.60 -12.23 -5.24
N THR A 144 4.78 -12.35 -5.83
CA THR A 144 6.02 -12.28 -5.07
C THR A 144 6.42 -10.83 -4.78
N VAL A 145 7.00 -10.62 -3.60
CA VAL A 145 7.62 -9.36 -3.18
C VAL A 145 9.07 -9.63 -2.78
N THR A 146 9.96 -8.71 -3.16
CA THR A 146 11.38 -8.77 -2.83
C THR A 146 11.74 -7.68 -1.83
N PHE A 147 12.50 -8.04 -0.80
CA PHE A 147 13.01 -7.11 0.20
C PHE A 147 14.52 -7.00 0.06
N LYS A 148 15.03 -5.77 0.03
CA LYS A 148 16.44 -5.49 0.27
C LYS A 148 16.57 -5.10 1.73
N ILE A 149 17.29 -5.92 2.50
CA ILE A 149 17.46 -5.74 3.94
C ILE A 149 18.92 -5.61 4.33
N ILE A 150 19.15 -4.98 5.48
CA ILE A 150 20.40 -5.00 6.22
C ILE A 150 20.15 -5.79 7.50
N ARG A 151 21.00 -6.80 7.73
CA ARG A 151 20.94 -7.73 8.86
C ARG A 151 22.38 -8.12 9.22
N GLU A 152 22.71 -8.17 10.52
CA GLU A 152 23.98 -8.71 11.01
C GLU A 152 24.10 -10.24 10.77
#